data_AF-E2C1K7-F1
#
_entry.id   AF-E2C1K7-F1
#
_cell.length_a   1.000
_cell.length_b   1.000
_cell.length_c   1.000
_cell.angle_alpha   90.00
_cell.angle_beta   90.00
_cell.angle_gamma   90.00
#
_symmetry.space_group_name_H-M   'P 1'
#
loop_
_entity.id
_entity.type
_entity.pdbx_description
1 polymer ?
#
loop_
_entity_poly.entity_id
_entity_poly.type
_entity_poly.pdbx_seq_one_letter_code
_entity_poly.pdbx_strand_id
1 'polypeptide(L)'
;MAANASSVSSMGYPFVNATNLADQRQHRLRMKHHGLASKGKRVRTRAPRDCKVGEWGPWSACSRSCGVGETQRTRKVTTKPRRGGASCPPLKETKWCGSVNPCSESKPIIDYHW
;
A
#
# COMPACT_ATOMS: atom_id res chain seq x y z
N MET A 1 23.21 -24.63 55.86
CA MET A 1 22.17 -23.64 56.20
C MET A 1 22.84 -22.28 56.27
N ALA A 2 22.22 -21.27 55.64
CA ALA A 2 22.76 -19.92 55.53
C ALA A 2 22.48 -19.05 56.78
N ALA A 3 23.17 -17.92 56.76
CA ALA A 3 22.95 -16.68 57.50
C ALA A 3 23.52 -16.59 58.92
N ASN A 4 24.51 -15.72 59.06
CA ASN A 4 24.44 -14.74 60.13
C ASN A 4 25.00 -13.41 59.62
N ALA A 5 24.11 -12.42 59.49
CA ALA A 5 24.47 -11.04 59.28
C ALA A 5 23.98 -10.29 60.51
N SER A 6 24.89 -9.69 61.27
CA SER A 6 24.62 -8.53 62.11
C SER A 6 25.95 -7.91 62.54
N SER A 7 26.06 -6.61 62.26
CA SER A 7 26.48 -5.56 63.21
C SER A 7 27.63 -4.65 62.76
N VAL A 8 27.29 -3.36 62.77
CA VAL A 8 28.01 -2.16 63.22
C VAL A 8 29.01 -1.41 62.31
N SER A 9 28.55 -0.20 61.95
CA SER A 9 29.13 1.12 62.24
C SER A 9 30.40 1.61 61.52
N SER A 10 30.17 2.44 60.51
CA SER A 10 30.63 3.82 60.35
C SER A 10 31.98 4.26 60.96
N MET A 11 32.93 4.54 60.07
CA MET A 11 33.71 5.79 59.90
C MET A 11 35.17 5.47 59.52
N GLY A 12 35.35 5.07 58.26
CA GLY A 12 36.66 4.96 57.64
C GLY A 12 37.19 6.34 57.25
N TYR A 13 38.44 6.62 57.63
CA TYR A 13 39.22 7.75 57.13
C TYR A 13 39.24 7.78 55.59
N PRO A 14 39.17 8.96 54.94
CA PRO A 14 39.25 9.02 53.49
C PRO A 14 40.69 8.76 53.03
N PHE A 15 40.96 7.52 52.59
CA PHE A 15 42.08 7.23 51.71
C PHE A 15 41.83 7.92 50.37
N VAL A 16 42.38 9.12 50.19
CA VAL A 16 42.61 9.66 48.85
C VAL A 16 43.69 8.81 48.19
N ASN A 17 43.26 7.78 47.44
CA ASN A 17 44.19 6.92 46.71
C ASN A 17 44.53 7.55 45.35
N ALA A 18 45.81 7.81 45.16
CA ALA A 18 46.41 8.51 44.03
C ALA A 18 46.52 7.60 42.79
N THR A 19 45.40 7.13 42.25
CA THR A 19 45.36 6.40 40.96
C THR A 19 44.74 7.22 39.83
N ASN A 20 44.61 8.54 40.02
CA ASN A 20 44.10 9.46 39.02
C ASN A 20 45.24 10.01 38.13
N LEU A 21 45.83 9.15 37.29
CA LEU A 21 46.52 9.60 36.06
C LEU A 21 46.83 8.50 35.03
N ALA A 22 46.64 7.21 35.37
CA ALA A 22 46.92 6.11 34.45
C ALA A 22 45.67 5.48 33.81
N ASP A 23 44.46 5.77 34.30
CA ASP A 23 43.22 5.18 33.75
C ASP A 23 42.53 6.08 32.70
N GLN A 24 42.94 7.35 32.55
CA GLN A 24 42.34 8.25 31.55
C GLN A 24 42.91 8.15 30.13
N ARG A 25 43.64 7.06 29.79
CA ARG A 25 44.24 6.91 28.44
C ARG A 25 43.78 5.70 27.63
N GLN A 26 42.74 4.97 28.05
CA GLN A 26 42.23 3.83 27.24
C GLN A 26 40.78 3.93 26.75
N HIS A 27 40.06 5.04 26.94
CA HIS A 27 38.90 5.38 26.09
C HIS A 27 39.29 5.79 24.65
N ARG A 28 40.46 5.38 24.17
CA ARG A 28 40.99 5.67 22.81
C ARG A 28 40.87 4.48 21.84
N LEU A 29 40.01 3.52 22.15
CA LEU A 29 39.38 2.63 21.15
C LEU A 29 37.92 3.04 20.93
N ARG A 30 37.66 4.36 20.89
CA ARG A 30 36.41 4.97 20.44
C ARG A 30 36.16 4.58 18.98
N MET A 31 35.43 3.48 18.79
CA MET A 31 34.46 3.25 17.71
C MET A 31 34.89 3.83 16.34
N LYS A 32 35.97 3.30 15.76
CA LYS A 32 36.39 3.63 14.37
C LYS A 32 35.68 2.80 13.29
N HIS A 33 34.52 2.25 13.61
CA HIS A 33 33.46 2.25 12.63
C HIS A 33 32.54 3.37 13.07
N HIS A 34 32.81 4.57 12.56
CA HIS A 34 31.74 5.51 12.30
C HIS A 34 30.76 4.73 11.44
N GLY A 35 29.85 4.01 12.10
CA GLY A 35 28.71 3.40 11.49
C GLY A 35 28.14 4.52 10.67
N LEU A 36 28.17 4.36 9.35
CA LEU A 36 27.32 5.11 8.47
C LEU A 36 25.92 4.71 8.93
N ALA A 37 25.46 5.33 10.02
CA ALA A 37 24.07 5.60 10.27
C ALA A 37 23.72 6.46 9.06
N SER A 38 23.43 5.74 7.97
CA SER A 38 22.89 6.27 6.75
C SER A 38 21.61 6.91 7.23
N LYS A 39 21.71 8.19 7.60
CA LYS A 39 20.58 9.07 7.72
C LYS A 39 20.10 9.18 6.30
N GLY A 40 19.36 8.15 5.86
CA GLY A 40 18.74 8.07 4.57
C GLY A 40 18.08 9.42 4.37
N LYS A 41 18.52 10.12 3.32
CA LYS A 41 17.97 11.42 2.96
C LYS A 41 16.46 11.23 2.99
N ARG A 42 15.77 11.88 3.94
CA ARG A 42 14.30 11.86 3.97
C ARG A 42 13.87 12.61 2.74
N VAL A 43 13.73 11.90 1.61
CA VAL A 43 13.21 12.49 0.38
C VAL A 43 11.83 12.99 0.78
N ARG A 44 11.62 14.29 0.67
CA ARG A 44 10.31 14.93 0.84
C ARG A 44 9.45 14.54 -0.37
N THR A 45 9.22 13.24 -0.55
CA THR A 45 8.39 12.73 -1.63
C THR A 45 6.95 12.99 -1.25
N ARG A 46 6.25 13.77 -2.07
CA ARG A 46 4.81 14.00 -1.87
C ARG A 46 4.10 12.63 -1.79
N ALA A 47 3.10 12.50 -0.93
CA ALA A 47 2.38 11.24 -0.72
C ALA A 47 1.86 10.65 -2.06
N PRO A 48 1.80 9.31 -2.22
CA PRO A 48 1.10 8.68 -3.33
C PRO A 48 -0.32 9.24 -3.45
N ARG A 49 -0.82 9.32 -4.69
CA ARG A 49 -2.19 9.75 -4.93
C ARG A 49 -2.85 8.74 -5.84
N ASP A 50 -3.91 8.15 -5.34
CA ASP A 50 -4.67 7.15 -6.06
C ASP A 50 -5.50 7.77 -7.18
N CYS A 51 -5.87 6.93 -8.15
CA CYS A 51 -6.79 7.34 -9.17
C CYS A 51 -8.21 7.51 -8.60
N LYS A 52 -8.87 8.61 -8.95
CA LYS A 52 -10.28 8.84 -8.67
C LYS A 52 -11.03 8.97 -9.98
N VAL A 53 -12.18 8.32 -10.07
CA VAL A 53 -13.09 8.38 -11.22
C VAL A 53 -14.35 9.11 -10.83
N GLY A 54 -15.00 9.73 -11.81
CA GLY A 54 -16.29 10.37 -11.64
C GLY A 54 -17.44 9.37 -11.65
N GLU A 55 -18.64 9.92 -11.60
CA GLU A 55 -19.87 9.16 -11.74
C GLU A 55 -19.98 8.52 -13.13
N TRP A 56 -20.80 7.47 -13.19
CA TRP A 56 -21.13 6.83 -14.45
C TRP A 56 -21.99 7.72 -15.33
N GLY A 57 -21.66 7.77 -16.62
CA GLY A 57 -22.56 8.30 -17.62
C GLY A 57 -23.80 7.41 -17.79
N PRO A 58 -24.79 7.89 -18.56
CA PRO A 58 -25.96 7.09 -18.89
C PRO A 58 -25.57 5.83 -19.67
N TRP A 59 -26.41 4.81 -19.57
CA TRP A 59 -26.32 3.63 -20.42
C TRP A 59 -26.60 4.01 -21.88
N SER A 60 -25.84 3.44 -22.81
CA SER A 60 -26.13 3.53 -24.23
C SER A 60 -27.45 2.83 -24.55
N ALA A 61 -28.00 3.12 -25.73
CA ALA A 61 -29.07 2.29 -26.27
C ALA A 61 -28.62 0.82 -26.33
N CYS A 62 -29.59 -0.09 -26.19
CA CYS A 62 -29.34 -1.51 -26.39
C CYS A 62 -28.91 -1.74 -27.84
N SER A 63 -27.89 -2.57 -28.05
CA SER A 63 -27.37 -2.86 -29.40
C SER A 63 -28.40 -3.50 -30.32
N ARG A 64 -29.42 -4.14 -29.76
CA ARG A 64 -30.54 -4.74 -30.49
C ARG A 64 -31.86 -4.23 -29.93
N SER A 65 -32.83 -4.03 -30.83
CA SER A 65 -34.22 -3.72 -30.46
C SER A 65 -35.05 -4.97 -30.14
N CYS A 66 -34.57 -6.15 -30.52
CA CYS A 66 -35.19 -7.46 -30.29
C CYS A 66 -34.14 -8.50 -29.87
N GLY A 67 -34.57 -9.56 -29.20
CA GLY A 67 -33.65 -10.53 -28.63
C GLY A 67 -32.77 -9.95 -27.52
N VAL A 68 -31.73 -10.70 -27.16
CA VAL A 68 -30.73 -10.30 -26.18
C VAL A 68 -29.65 -9.47 -26.88
N GLY A 69 -29.48 -8.23 -26.44
CA GLY A 69 -28.43 -7.31 -26.87
C GLY A 69 -27.52 -6.91 -25.72
N GLU A 70 -26.72 -5.88 -25.96
CA GLU A 70 -25.74 -5.34 -25.02
C GLU A 70 -25.87 -3.82 -24.93
N THR A 71 -25.73 -3.29 -23.71
CA THR A 71 -25.64 -1.85 -23.44
C THR A 71 -24.34 -1.56 -22.70
N GLN A 72 -23.79 -0.38 -22.94
CA GLN A 72 -22.52 0.05 -22.39
C GLN A 72 -22.65 1.42 -21.75
N ARG A 73 -21.90 1.65 -20.67
CA ARG A 73 -21.71 2.98 -20.09
C ARG A 73 -20.25 3.26 -19.81
N THR A 74 -19.91 4.53 -19.76
CA THR A 74 -18.54 4.98 -19.50
C THR A 74 -18.48 6.03 -18.39
N ARG A 75 -17.35 6.12 -17.72
CA ARG A 75 -17.04 7.17 -16.74
C ARG A 75 -15.65 7.74 -16.98
N LYS A 76 -15.44 8.97 -16.54
CA LYS A 76 -14.17 9.69 -16.73
C LYS A 76 -13.29 9.63 -15.48
N VAL A 77 -11.98 9.73 -15.69
CA VAL A 77 -11.00 9.88 -14.60
C VAL A 77 -11.00 11.33 -14.15
N THR A 78 -11.39 11.57 -12.90
CA THR A 78 -11.36 12.90 -12.27
C THR A 78 -9.97 13.22 -11.73
N THR A 79 -9.25 12.21 -11.23
CA THR A 79 -7.89 12.36 -10.70
C THR A 79 -7.00 11.24 -11.21
N LYS A 80 -5.95 11.58 -11.95
CA LYS A 80 -4.95 10.61 -12.41
C LYS A 80 -4.08 10.12 -11.24
N PRO A 81 -3.66 8.84 -11.24
CA PRO A 81 -2.76 8.31 -10.22
C PRO A 81 -1.38 8.96 -10.34
N ARG A 82 -0.69 9.17 -9.21
CA ARG A 82 0.68 9.70 -9.17
C ARG A 82 1.49 9.06 -8.06
N ARG A 83 2.82 9.01 -8.27
CA ARG A 83 3.81 8.59 -7.27
C ARG A 83 3.52 7.22 -6.66
N GLY A 84 3.20 6.25 -7.52
CA GLY A 84 2.88 4.88 -7.09
C GLY A 84 1.51 4.70 -6.45
N GLY A 85 0.60 5.68 -6.57
CA GLY A 85 -0.79 5.50 -6.16
C GLY A 85 -1.55 4.48 -7.01
N ALA A 86 -2.66 3.98 -6.50
CA ALA A 86 -3.44 2.90 -7.12
C ALA A 86 -3.98 3.29 -8.51
N SER A 87 -3.96 2.31 -9.42
CA SER A 87 -4.50 2.43 -10.79
C SER A 87 -6.00 2.73 -10.81
N CYS A 88 -6.48 3.28 -11.92
CA CYS A 88 -7.90 3.59 -12.07
C CYS A 88 -8.74 2.31 -12.13
N PRO A 89 -9.92 2.30 -11.47
CA PRO A 89 -10.88 1.24 -11.68
C PRO A 89 -11.43 1.28 -13.12
N PRO A 90 -12.18 0.25 -13.57
CA PRO A 90 -12.69 0.17 -14.94
C PRO A 90 -13.49 1.42 -15.33
N LEU A 91 -13.20 1.96 -16.51
CA LEU A 91 -13.85 3.16 -17.04
C LEU A 91 -15.05 2.86 -17.95
N LYS A 92 -15.20 1.59 -18.34
CA LYS A 92 -16.27 1.08 -19.18
C LYS A 92 -16.95 -0.08 -18.45
N GLU A 93 -18.26 -0.14 -18.55
CA GLU A 93 -19.07 -1.23 -18.02
C GLU A 93 -20.09 -1.63 -19.08
N THR A 94 -20.31 -2.94 -19.16
CA THR A 94 -21.11 -3.59 -20.18
C THR A 94 -22.13 -4.51 -19.51
N LYS A 95 -23.38 -4.51 -19.98
CA LYS A 95 -24.46 -5.38 -19.50
C LYS A 95 -25.33 -5.87 -20.63
N TRP A 96 -25.95 -7.04 -20.44
CA TRP A 96 -26.98 -7.52 -21.34
C TRP A 96 -28.28 -6.72 -21.17
N CYS A 97 -29.00 -6.55 -22.28
CA CYS A 97 -30.29 -5.88 -22.36
C CYS A 97 -31.19 -6.59 -23.37
N GLY A 98 -32.45 -6.17 -23.47
CA GLY A 98 -33.42 -6.76 -24.40
C GLY A 98 -34.23 -7.89 -23.78
N SER A 99 -34.81 -8.75 -24.63
CA SER A 99 -35.76 -9.79 -24.23
C SER A 99 -35.29 -11.16 -24.72
N VAL A 100 -35.71 -12.22 -24.02
CA VAL A 100 -35.48 -13.60 -24.49
C VAL A 100 -36.24 -13.86 -25.79
N ASN A 101 -37.27 -13.06 -26.11
CA ASN A 101 -38.01 -13.18 -27.35
C ASN A 101 -37.08 -12.94 -28.55
N PRO A 102 -36.90 -13.94 -29.43
CA PRO A 102 -36.01 -13.80 -30.57
C PRO A 102 -36.53 -12.72 -31.50
N CYS A 103 -35.59 -12.06 -32.19
CA CYS A 103 -35.95 -11.31 -33.38
C CYS A 103 -36.62 -12.27 -34.37
N SER A 104 -37.64 -11.82 -35.10
CA SER A 104 -38.35 -12.62 -36.11
C SER A 104 -37.51 -12.95 -37.36
N GLU A 105 -36.18 -12.97 -37.22
CA GLU A 105 -35.22 -13.36 -38.27
C GLU A 105 -34.90 -14.85 -38.19
N SER A 106 -35.91 -15.69 -38.00
CA SER A 106 -35.81 -17.08 -38.43
C SER A 106 -36.11 -17.10 -39.91
N LYS A 107 -35.10 -16.88 -40.76
CA LYS A 107 -35.15 -17.47 -42.11
C LYS A 107 -35.27 -18.98 -41.86
N PRO A 108 -36.36 -19.64 -42.25
CA PRO A 108 -36.42 -21.08 -42.11
C PRO A 108 -35.22 -21.63 -42.85
N ILE A 109 -34.49 -22.55 -42.20
CA ILE A 109 -33.59 -23.45 -42.91
C ILE A 109 -34.54 -24.21 -43.84
N ILE A 110 -34.66 -23.73 -45.09
CA ILE A 110 -35.28 -24.49 -46.16
C ILE A 110 -34.35 -25.68 -46.36
N ASP A 111 -34.69 -26.73 -45.63
CA ASP A 111 -34.07 -28.02 -45.69
C ASP A 111 -34.40 -28.60 -47.07
N TYR A 112 -33.50 -28.35 -48.03
CA TYR A 112 -33.52 -29.04 -49.31
C TYR A 112 -33.04 -30.48 -49.09
N HIS A 113 -33.85 -31.29 -48.41
CA HIS A 113 -33.74 -32.75 -48.52
C HIS A 113 -34.20 -33.13 -49.93
N TRP A 114 -33.23 -33.53 -50.75
CA TRP A 114 -33.39 -34.25 -52.02
C TRP A 114 -33.67 -35.72 -51.74
#